data_AF-A0A2N0VDL0-F1
#
_entry.id   AF-A0A2N0VDL0-F1
#
_cell.length_a   1.000
_cell.length_b   1.000
_cell.length_c   1.000
_cell.angle_alpha   90.00
_cell.angle_beta   90.00
_cell.angle_gamma   90.00
#
_symmetry.space_group_name_H-M   'P 1'
#
loop_
_entity.id
_entity.type
_entity.pdbx_description
1 polymer ?
#
loop_
_entity_poly.entity_id
_entity_poly.type
_entity_poly.pdbx_seq_one_letter_code
_entity_poly.pdbx_strand_id
1 'polypeptide(L)'
;MKNVMTMIATSMLCSCGFMTPAKQYAGDTLSADEIAVIQSVVGTPFADAYHATIIGYTKIEANGAGEQKEFGWPGFTDYPSEIHVLPGEYDIQVYCFKGFSSHRPKKTLVLQAGQTYLLKCDVRSDQAFIGVSSRAN
;
A
#
# COMPACT_ATOMS: atom_id res chain seq x y z
N MET A 1 -35.81 -20.82 -41.62
CA MET A 1 -35.96 -19.99 -40.41
C MET A 1 -34.78 -20.32 -39.50
N LYS A 2 -33.86 -19.37 -39.28
CA LYS A 2 -32.62 -19.58 -38.50
C LYS A 2 -32.90 -19.22 -37.04
N ASN A 3 -32.79 -20.20 -36.14
CA ASN A 3 -32.91 -20.01 -34.70
C ASN A 3 -31.66 -19.28 -34.19
N VAL A 4 -31.84 -18.05 -33.71
CA VAL A 4 -30.80 -17.27 -33.05
C VAL A 4 -30.69 -17.77 -31.61
N MET A 5 -29.58 -18.46 -31.29
CA MET A 5 -29.23 -18.84 -29.91
C MET A 5 -28.82 -17.57 -29.15
N THR A 6 -29.67 -17.16 -28.21
CA THR A 6 -29.35 -16.13 -27.23
C THR A 6 -28.35 -16.69 -26.21
N MET A 7 -27.06 -16.46 -26.43
CA MET A 7 -26.00 -16.70 -25.45
C MET A 7 -26.09 -15.61 -24.36
N ILE A 8 -26.72 -15.93 -23.23
CA ILE A 8 -26.59 -15.13 -22.01
C ILE A 8 -25.22 -15.47 -21.42
N ALA A 9 -24.21 -14.66 -21.77
CA ALA A 9 -22.90 -14.69 -21.15
C ALA A 9 -23.08 -14.32 -19.68
N THR A 10 -23.13 -15.33 -18.83
CA THR A 10 -23.16 -15.19 -17.38
C THR A 10 -21.73 -14.82 -16.97
N SER A 11 -21.43 -13.52 -16.96
CA SER A 11 -20.17 -13.01 -16.42
C SER A 11 -20.20 -13.21 -14.91
N MET A 12 -19.67 -14.36 -14.48
CA MET A 12 -19.19 -14.56 -13.12
C MET A 12 -18.14 -13.50 -12.84
N LEU A 13 -18.57 -12.38 -12.24
CA LEU A 13 -17.70 -11.45 -11.55
C LEU A 13 -17.12 -12.21 -10.35
N CYS A 14 -16.07 -12.99 -10.59
CA CYS A 14 -15.14 -13.36 -9.54
C CYS A 14 -14.49 -12.06 -9.08
N SER A 15 -15.12 -11.37 -8.14
CA SER A 15 -14.51 -10.34 -7.31
C SER A 15 -13.53 -11.02 -6.36
N CYS A 16 -12.48 -11.60 -6.94
CA CYS A 16 -11.25 -11.82 -6.22
C CYS A 16 -10.64 -10.43 -6.09
N GLY A 17 -10.98 -9.72 -5.01
CA GLY A 17 -10.31 -8.49 -4.58
C GLY A 17 -8.87 -8.81 -4.17
N PHE A 18 -8.09 -9.31 -5.13
CA PHE A 18 -6.68 -9.59 -4.94
C PHE A 18 -6.04 -8.26 -4.61
N MET A 19 -5.34 -8.28 -3.47
CA MET A 19 -4.39 -7.27 -3.00
C MET A 19 -3.23 -7.18 -4.00
N THR A 20 -3.51 -6.82 -5.26
CA THR A 20 -2.49 -6.53 -6.26
C THR A 20 -1.70 -5.32 -5.77
N PRO A 21 -0.37 -5.34 -5.87
CA PRO A 21 0.44 -4.17 -5.55
C PRO A 21 -0.12 -2.94 -6.23
N ALA A 22 -0.39 -1.89 -5.45
CA ALA A 22 -1.01 -0.71 -6.01
C ALA A 22 0.08 0.10 -6.71
N LYS A 23 0.16 -0.01 -8.04
CA LYS A 23 1.02 0.82 -8.87
C LYS A 23 0.53 2.27 -8.86
N GLN A 24 1.43 3.19 -8.53
CA GLN A 24 1.13 4.62 -8.34
C GLN A 24 1.82 5.53 -9.36
N TYR A 25 2.02 5.05 -10.59
CA TYR A 25 2.60 5.83 -11.67
C TYR A 25 1.87 5.55 -12.98
N ALA A 26 1.82 6.55 -13.86
CA ALA A 26 1.17 6.47 -15.16
C ALA A 26 2.01 5.68 -16.17
N GLY A 27 1.37 5.16 -17.23
CA GLY A 27 2.02 4.47 -18.35
C GLY A 27 2.22 2.97 -18.12
N ASP A 28 3.13 2.38 -18.89
CA ASP A 28 3.44 0.94 -18.85
C ASP A 28 4.08 0.51 -17.53
N THR A 29 4.10 -0.80 -17.27
CA THR A 29 4.78 -1.37 -16.10
C THR A 29 6.28 -1.13 -16.22
N LEU A 30 6.85 -0.39 -15.27
CA LEU A 30 8.29 -0.17 -15.17
C LEU A 30 8.95 -1.41 -14.54
N SER A 31 10.24 -1.62 -14.83
CA SER A 31 10.97 -2.74 -14.24
C SER A 31 11.30 -2.47 -12.78
N ALA A 32 11.59 -3.55 -12.02
CA ALA A 32 11.80 -3.47 -10.58
C ALA A 32 12.99 -2.56 -10.19
N ASP A 33 13.97 -2.40 -11.06
CA ASP A 33 15.13 -1.52 -10.92
C ASP A 33 14.82 -0.04 -11.17
N GLU A 34 13.66 0.29 -11.76
CA GLU A 34 13.21 1.66 -12.03
C GLU A 34 12.30 2.22 -10.93
N ILE A 35 11.75 1.34 -10.08
CA ILE A 35 10.77 1.68 -9.05
C ILE A 35 11.31 1.45 -7.64
N ALA A 36 10.69 2.12 -6.68
CA ALA A 36 10.76 1.76 -5.28
C ALA A 36 9.49 1.00 -4.88
N VAL A 37 9.65 -0.08 -4.13
CA VAL A 37 8.55 -0.87 -3.59
C VAL A 37 8.42 -0.60 -2.11
N ILE A 38 7.22 -0.30 -1.63
CA ILE A 38 6.93 -0.21 -0.21
C ILE A 38 6.00 -1.36 0.15
N GLN A 39 6.42 -2.19 1.08
CA GLN A 39 5.66 -3.31 1.63
C GLN A 39 5.34 -3.03 3.09
N SER A 40 4.13 -3.34 3.55
CA SER A 40 3.78 -3.35 4.96
C SER A 40 3.69 -4.78 5.49
N VAL A 41 4.12 -4.98 6.73
CA VAL A 41 3.93 -6.26 7.40
C VAL A 41 2.49 -6.40 7.84
N VAL A 42 1.76 -7.25 7.11
CA VAL A 42 0.40 -7.69 7.46
C VAL A 42 0.52 -8.95 8.32
N GLY A 43 0.24 -8.84 9.62
CA GLY A 43 0.24 -9.97 10.55
C GLY A 43 -1.10 -10.72 10.55
N THR A 44 -1.50 -11.30 11.69
CA THR A 44 -2.90 -11.75 11.96
C THR A 44 -3.56 -10.85 13.02
N PRO A 45 -4.78 -10.27 12.84
CA PRO A 45 -5.28 -9.09 13.58
C PRO A 45 -5.23 -9.13 15.12
N PHE A 46 -5.16 -10.34 15.68
CA PHE A 46 -5.13 -10.62 17.11
C PHE A 46 -3.79 -11.20 17.60
N ALA A 47 -2.75 -11.19 16.78
CA ALA A 47 -1.40 -11.56 17.19
C ALA A 47 -0.72 -10.48 18.04
N ASP A 48 0.43 -10.83 18.61
CA ASP A 48 1.18 -9.94 19.49
C ASP A 48 1.73 -8.69 18.80
N ALA A 49 2.02 -8.78 17.49
CA ALA A 49 2.53 -7.68 16.70
C ALA A 49 1.42 -6.80 16.12
N TYR A 50 1.68 -5.50 15.99
CA TYR A 50 0.80 -4.59 15.26
C TYR A 50 0.81 -4.90 13.77
N HIS A 51 -0.38 -4.78 13.18
CA HIS A 51 -0.58 -4.80 11.74
C HIS A 51 -0.23 -3.46 11.16
N ALA A 52 0.41 -3.47 10.00
CA ALA A 52 0.63 -2.27 9.22
C ALA A 52 -0.11 -2.40 7.89
N THR A 53 -1.00 -1.45 7.59
CA THR A 53 -1.53 -1.27 6.23
C THR A 53 -1.25 0.14 5.75
N ILE A 54 -0.94 0.30 4.47
CA ILE A 54 -0.63 1.61 3.90
C ILE A 54 -1.96 2.31 3.64
N ILE A 55 -2.13 3.50 4.22
CA ILE A 55 -3.37 4.30 4.07
C ILE A 55 -3.18 5.55 3.24
N GLY A 56 -1.94 5.90 2.90
CA GLY A 56 -1.66 6.96 1.96
C GLY A 56 -0.19 7.33 1.91
N TYR A 57 0.13 8.20 0.98
CA TYR A 57 1.42 8.88 0.91
C TYR A 57 1.27 10.30 0.36
N THR A 58 2.28 11.12 0.62
CA THR A 58 2.48 12.40 -0.04
C THR A 58 3.91 12.45 -0.55
N LYS A 59 4.10 12.62 -1.86
CA LYS A 59 5.41 12.89 -2.44
C LYS A 59 5.88 14.28 -1.99
N ILE A 60 7.12 14.39 -1.57
CA ILE A 60 7.75 15.65 -1.19
C ILE A 60 8.59 16.11 -2.39
N GLU A 61 8.31 17.32 -2.87
CA GLU A 61 9.01 17.96 -3.96
C GLU A 61 9.75 19.20 -3.43
N ALA A 62 10.73 19.71 -4.18
CA ALA A 62 11.52 20.88 -3.76
C ALA A 62 10.68 22.12 -3.42
N ASN A 63 9.49 22.25 -4.01
CA ASN A 63 8.58 23.38 -3.82
C ASN A 63 7.45 23.10 -2.81
N GLY A 64 7.49 21.97 -2.09
CA GLY A 64 6.47 21.58 -1.11
C GLY A 64 5.86 20.20 -1.39
N ALA A 65 4.63 19.98 -0.93
CA ALA A 65 3.91 18.73 -1.17
C ALA A 65 3.58 18.57 -2.66
N GLY A 66 3.97 17.44 -3.24
CA GLY A 66 3.63 17.00 -4.58
C GLY A 66 2.37 16.14 -4.59
N GLU A 67 2.44 15.02 -5.31
CA GLU A 67 1.33 14.07 -5.41
C GLU A 67 0.91 13.51 -4.03
N GLN A 68 -0.38 13.53 -3.73
CA GLN A 68 -0.96 12.89 -2.56
C GLN A 68 -1.93 11.79 -2.99
N LYS A 69 -1.83 10.64 -2.32
CA LYS A 69 -2.74 9.52 -2.48
C LYS A 69 -3.20 9.02 -1.13
N GLU A 70 -4.48 8.75 -1.03
CA GLU A 70 -5.08 8.06 0.12
C GLU A 70 -5.68 6.74 -0.35
N PHE A 71 -5.55 5.72 0.49
CA PHE A 71 -6.05 4.37 0.24
C PHE A 71 -7.12 4.00 1.25
N GLY A 72 -8.03 3.14 0.81
CA GLY A 72 -9.20 2.74 1.58
C GLY A 72 -10.26 3.83 1.68
N TRP A 73 -11.49 3.40 1.93
CA TRP A 73 -12.62 4.24 2.29
C TRP A 73 -13.07 3.85 3.71
N PRO A 74 -13.62 4.77 4.52
CA PRO A 74 -14.20 4.41 5.81
C PRO A 74 -15.22 3.27 5.63
N GLY A 75 -14.92 2.08 6.18
CA GLY A 75 -15.76 0.88 6.06
C GLY A 75 -15.35 -0.13 4.98
N PHE A 76 -14.30 0.13 4.20
CA PHE A 76 -13.74 -0.81 3.21
C PHE A 76 -12.32 -1.27 3.60
N THR A 77 -12.00 -2.53 3.31
CA THR A 77 -10.74 -3.20 3.67
C THR A 77 -9.66 -3.12 2.58
N ASP A 78 -9.81 -2.22 1.61
CA ASP A 78 -8.94 -2.18 0.43
C ASP A 78 -7.67 -1.34 0.66
N TYR A 79 -6.97 -1.65 1.75
CA TYR A 79 -5.68 -1.05 2.05
C TYR A 79 -4.57 -1.91 1.45
N PRO A 80 -3.73 -1.36 0.55
CA PRO A 80 -2.64 -2.13 -0.03
C PRO A 80 -1.63 -2.51 1.05
N SER A 81 -1.19 -3.78 1.00
CA SER A 81 0.01 -4.23 1.70
C SER A 81 1.28 -3.88 0.94
N GLU A 82 1.17 -3.51 -0.34
CA GLU A 82 2.29 -3.17 -1.20
C GLU A 82 1.91 -2.05 -2.18
N ILE A 83 2.75 -1.04 -2.31
CA ILE A 83 2.63 0.00 -3.34
C ILE A 83 3.93 0.13 -4.11
N HIS A 84 3.83 0.46 -5.40
CA HIS A 84 4.96 0.75 -6.27
C HIS A 84 4.96 2.22 -6.65
N VAL A 85 6.06 2.90 -6.36
CA VAL A 85 6.23 4.35 -6.58
C VAL A 85 7.53 4.62 -7.31
N LEU A 86 7.64 5.81 -7.91
CA LEU A 86 8.93 6.28 -8.42
C LEU A 86 9.88 6.64 -7.27
N PRO A 87 11.20 6.63 -7.50
CA PRO A 87 12.17 7.12 -6.53
C PRO A 87 11.92 8.58 -6.16
N GLY A 88 12.20 8.94 -4.92
CA GLY A 88 11.94 10.29 -4.40
C GLY A 88 11.72 10.30 -2.91
N GLU A 89 11.38 11.46 -2.37
CA GLU A 89 11.05 11.62 -0.96
C GLU A 89 9.53 11.58 -0.76
N TYR A 90 9.08 10.85 0.25
CA TYR A 90 7.66 10.61 0.51
C TYR A 90 7.36 10.63 2.00
N ASP A 91 6.28 11.29 2.41
CA ASP A 91 5.65 11.08 3.71
C ASP A 91 4.65 9.92 3.59
N ILE A 92 4.96 8.78 4.21
CA ILE A 92 4.12 7.57 4.17
C ILE A 92 3.24 7.51 5.41
N GLN A 93 1.94 7.31 5.22
CA GLN A 93 0.98 7.12 6.30
C GLN A 93 0.56 5.65 6.41
N VAL A 94 0.64 5.11 7.62
CA VAL A 94 0.32 3.70 7.92
C VAL A 94 -0.78 3.66 8.97
N TYR A 95 -1.74 2.75 8.79
CA TYR A 95 -2.68 2.38 9.83
C TYR A 95 -2.10 1.19 10.61
N CYS A 96 -1.73 1.46 11.85
CA CYS A 96 -1.21 0.48 12.78
C CYS A 96 -2.35 -0.02 13.67
N PHE A 97 -2.68 -1.31 13.67
CA PHE A 97 -3.74 -1.82 14.54
C PHE A 97 -3.44 -3.19 15.17
N LYS A 98 -3.99 -3.41 16.37
CA LYS A 98 -3.93 -4.67 17.12
C LYS A 98 -5.20 -4.80 17.96
N GLY A 99 -6.06 -5.78 17.65
CA GLY A 99 -7.39 -5.89 18.27
C GLY A 99 -8.19 -4.59 18.11
N PHE A 100 -8.48 -3.90 19.22
CA PHE A 100 -9.21 -2.62 19.25
C PHE A 100 -8.31 -1.38 19.36
N SER A 101 -6.99 -1.56 19.50
CA SER A 101 -6.03 -0.45 19.51
C SER A 101 -5.65 -0.09 18.08
N SER A 102 -5.65 1.21 17.76
CA SER A 102 -5.20 1.70 16.47
C SER A 102 -4.47 3.04 16.54
N HIS A 103 -3.49 3.21 15.66
CA HIS A 103 -2.70 4.42 15.52
C HIS A 103 -2.47 4.72 14.04
N ARG A 104 -2.21 5.98 13.69
CA ARG A 104 -1.98 6.43 12.31
C ARG A 104 -0.66 7.19 12.18
N PRO A 105 0.48 6.55 12.47
CA PRO A 105 1.76 7.23 12.35
C PRO A 105 2.07 7.59 10.89
N LYS A 106 2.95 8.57 10.75
CA LYS A 106 3.52 9.04 9.49
C LYS A 106 5.04 8.94 9.55
N LYS A 107 5.68 8.73 8.40
CA LYS A 107 7.13 8.70 8.31
C LYS A 107 7.60 9.15 6.93
N THR A 108 8.51 10.11 6.94
CA THR A 108 9.26 10.53 5.76
C THR A 108 10.31 9.48 5.39
N LEU A 109 10.32 9.06 4.13
CA LEU A 109 11.27 8.13 3.54
C LEU A 109 11.85 8.71 2.25
N VAL A 110 13.16 8.53 2.08
CA VAL A 110 13.84 8.77 0.80
C VAL A 110 13.99 7.42 0.11
N LEU A 111 13.23 7.25 -0.97
CA LEU A 111 13.12 5.99 -1.70
C LEU A 111 14.05 6.00 -2.91
N GLN A 112 14.67 4.85 -3.17
CA GLN A 112 15.60 4.63 -4.26
C GLN A 112 15.06 3.56 -5.19
N ALA A 113 15.41 3.69 -6.48
CA ALA A 113 15.07 2.70 -7.49
C ALA A 113 15.72 1.35 -7.18
N GLY A 114 15.05 0.24 -7.49
CA GLY A 114 15.58 -1.10 -7.24
C GLY A 114 15.59 -1.52 -5.77
N GLN A 115 14.85 -0.82 -4.91
CA GLN A 115 14.78 -1.13 -3.47
C GLN A 115 13.35 -1.43 -3.03
N THR A 116 13.23 -2.42 -2.14
CA THR A 116 12.02 -2.72 -1.38
C THR A 116 12.19 -2.25 0.06
N TYR A 117 11.24 -1.45 0.54
CA TYR A 117 11.16 -0.94 1.91
C TYR A 117 10.04 -1.67 2.66
N LEU A 118 10.40 -2.44 3.67
CA LEU A 118 9.46 -3.13 4.54
C LEU A 118 9.14 -2.26 5.77
N LEU A 119 7.86 -1.92 5.92
CA LEU A 119 7.30 -1.13 7.01
C LEU A 119 6.74 -2.04 8.11
N LYS A 120 7.16 -1.80 9.34
CA LYS A 120 6.64 -2.45 10.55
C LYS A 120 6.14 -1.40 11.52
N CYS A 121 4.97 -1.63 12.09
CA CYS A 121 4.49 -0.80 13.19
C CYS A 121 5.11 -1.27 14.52
N ASP A 122 5.63 -0.31 15.29
CA ASP A 122 6.06 -0.51 16.66
C ASP A 122 5.35 0.54 17.53
N VAL A 123 4.75 0.12 18.63
CA VAL A 123 4.07 1.01 19.58
C VAL A 123 4.74 0.89 20.93
N ARG A 124 5.29 2.01 21.42
CA ARG A 124 5.99 2.09 22.70
C ARG A 124 5.42 3.25 23.49
N SER A 125 4.99 3.00 24.72
CA SER A 125 4.46 4.05 25.61
C SER A 125 3.35 4.88 24.94
N ASP A 126 2.38 4.20 24.30
CA ASP A 126 1.27 4.79 23.52
C ASP A 126 1.66 5.66 22.31
N GLN A 127 2.94 5.68 21.94
CA GLN A 127 3.42 6.34 20.73
C GLN A 127 3.70 5.29 19.65
N ALA A 128 3.14 5.49 18.45
CA ALA A 128 3.33 4.61 17.32
C ALA A 128 4.42 5.12 16.39
N PHE A 129 5.27 4.20 15.94
CA PHE A 129 6.41 4.46 15.07
C PHE A 129 6.39 3.47 13.90
N ILE A 130 6.94 3.93 12.77
CA ILE A 130 7.15 3.09 11.60
C ILE A 130 8.63 2.67 11.57
N GLY A 131 8.90 1.41 11.91
CA GLY A 131 10.19 0.75 11.67
C GLY A 131 10.35 0.45 10.19
N VAL A 132 11.53 0.68 9.62
CA VAL A 132 11.80 0.48 8.19
C VAL A 132 13.06 -0.33 8.02
N SER A 133 12.99 -1.35 7.17
CA SER A 133 14.15 -2.10 6.68
C SER A 133 14.09 -2.17 5.16
N SER A 134 15.21 -1.97 4.49
CA SER A 134 15.29 -2.02 3.02
C SER A 134 16.13 -3.20 2.53
N ARG A 135 15.82 -3.69 1.33
CA ARG A 135 16.61 -4.68 0.58
C ARG A 135 16.54 -4.37 -0.91
N ALA A 136 17.59 -4.73 -1.65
CA ALA A 136 17.56 -4.65 -3.11
C ALA A 136 16.48 -5.61 -3.65
N ASN A 137 15.87 -5.21 -4.77
CA ASN A 137 14.88 -6.02 -5.49
C ASN A 137 15.50 -7.26 -6.13
#